data_AF-A0A519NPM1-F1
#
_entry.id   AF-A0A519NPM1-F1
#
_cell.length_a   1.000
_cell.length_b   1.000
_cell.length_c   1.000
_cell.angle_alpha   90.00
_cell.angle_beta   90.00
_cell.angle_gamma   90.00
#
_symmetry.space_group_name_H-M   'P 1'
#
loop_
_entity.id
_entity.type
_entity.pdbx_description
1 polymer ?
#
loop_
_entity_poly.entity_id
_entity_poly.type
_entity_poly.pdbx_seq_one_letter_code
_entity_poly.pdbx_strand_id
1 'polypeptide(L)'
;MTFQQQIQEGIPAVLPQPQQYDAAINHAPKRKEILSAEEKKLALRNALRYFEPQHHEVLIKEFTEELETYGRIYMYRLRPEYKMYARPISEYPGKCEQAKAIMLMIQNNLDYAV
;
A
#
# COMPACT_ATOMS: atom_id res chain seq x y z
N MET A 1 4.41 -14.73 -9.85
CA MET A 1 4.18 -13.72 -10.90
C MET A 1 5.49 -13.03 -11.23
N THR A 2 5.67 -12.56 -12.46
CA THR A 2 6.81 -11.69 -12.80
C THR A 2 6.59 -10.28 -12.24
N PHE A 3 7.66 -9.49 -12.11
CA PHE A 3 7.57 -8.09 -11.66
C PHE A 3 6.55 -7.28 -12.49
N GLN A 4 6.56 -7.44 -13.82
CA GLN A 4 5.62 -6.76 -14.70
C GLN A 4 4.17 -7.15 -14.43
N GLN A 5 3.91 -8.45 -14.23
CA GLN A 5 2.57 -8.95 -13.89
C GLN A 5 2.08 -8.37 -12.56
N GLN A 6 2.96 -8.29 -11.55
CA GLN A 6 2.61 -7.72 -10.25
C GLN A 6 2.27 -6.23 -10.33
N ILE A 7 2.98 -5.46 -11.16
CA ILE A 7 2.64 -4.04 -11.38
C ILE A 7 1.30 -3.90 -12.14
N GLN A 8 1.04 -4.76 -13.12
CA GLN A 8 -0.18 -4.70 -13.93
C GLN A 8 -1.43 -5.21 -13.22
N GLU A 9 -1.28 -6.05 -12.19
CA GLU A 9 -2.39 -6.59 -11.39
C GLU A 9 -3.18 -5.49 -10.69
N GLY A 10 -2.51 -4.43 -10.22
CA GLY A 10 -3.16 -3.37 -9.46
C GLY A 10 -3.66 -3.86 -8.11
N ILE A 11 -4.97 -3.80 -7.86
CA ILE A 11 -5.58 -4.36 -6.65
C ILE A 11 -5.97 -5.82 -6.96
N PRO A 12 -5.38 -6.80 -6.27
CA PRO A 12 -5.63 -8.21 -6.57
C PRO A 12 -7.08 -8.57 -6.22
N ALA A 13 -7.70 -9.39 -7.07
CA ALA A 13 -9.08 -9.87 -6.87
C ALA A 13 -9.24 -10.77 -5.65
N VAL A 14 -8.15 -11.40 -5.22
CA VAL A 14 -8.06 -12.16 -3.97
C VAL A 14 -7.08 -11.43 -3.07
N LEU A 15 -7.51 -11.09 -1.86
CA LEU A 15 -6.65 -10.41 -0.91
C LEU A 15 -5.41 -11.27 -0.60
N PRO A 16 -4.19 -10.70 -0.67
CA PRO A 16 -2.98 -11.39 -0.26
C PRO A 16 -3.01 -11.62 1.25
N GLN A 17 -2.14 -12.49 1.78
CA GLN A 17 -2.08 -12.72 3.22
C GLN A 17 -1.73 -11.43 3.99
N PRO A 18 -2.20 -11.26 5.24
CA PRO A 18 -1.81 -10.12 6.04
C PRO A 18 -0.28 -10.10 6.23
N GLN A 19 0.33 -8.93 6.11
CA GLN A 19 1.76 -8.78 6.31
C GLN A 19 2.11 -8.70 7.79
N GLN A 20 3.21 -9.36 8.16
CA GLN A 20 3.77 -9.22 9.50
C GLN A 20 4.43 -7.84 9.65
N TYR A 21 4.35 -7.29 10.86
CA TYR A 21 5.05 -6.07 11.21
C TYR A 21 6.56 -6.31 11.21
N ASP A 22 7.28 -5.63 10.32
CA ASP A 22 8.72 -5.77 10.18
C ASP A 22 9.44 -4.81 11.14
N ALA A 23 9.96 -5.30 12.25
CA ALA A 23 10.68 -4.47 13.22
C ALA A 23 12.05 -3.98 12.74
N ALA A 24 12.58 -4.50 11.62
CA ALA A 24 13.89 -4.13 11.11
C ALA A 24 13.88 -2.85 10.26
N ILE A 25 12.69 -2.38 9.84
CA ILE A 25 12.54 -1.14 9.07
C ILE A 25 12.12 0.02 9.97
N ASN A 26 12.58 1.22 9.65
CA ASN A 26 12.14 2.43 10.35
C ASN A 26 10.66 2.70 10.05
N HIS A 27 9.84 2.66 11.08
CA HIS A 27 8.42 3.01 10.98
C HIS A 27 8.19 4.47 11.32
N ALA A 28 7.25 5.09 10.62
CA ALA A 28 6.83 6.45 10.95
C ALA A 28 6.27 6.49 12.39
N PRO A 29 6.60 7.54 13.17
CA PRO A 29 6.09 7.67 14.52
C PRO A 29 4.56 7.80 14.52
N LYS A 30 3.92 7.26 15.58
CA LYS A 30 2.48 7.38 15.78
C LYS A 30 2.09 8.85 15.80
N ARG A 31 1.11 9.24 14.95
CA ARG A 31 0.54 10.59 15.00
C ARG A 31 -0.46 10.71 16.13
N LYS A 32 -0.62 11.93 16.65
CA LYS A 32 -1.66 12.25 17.64
C LYS A 32 -3.02 11.90 17.07
N GLU A 33 -3.82 11.24 17.90
CA GLU A 33 -5.19 10.87 17.57
C GLU A 33 -6.09 12.10 17.69
N ILE A 34 -6.29 12.77 16.56
CA ILE A 34 -7.03 14.05 16.49
C ILE A 34 -8.39 13.93 15.82
N LEU A 35 -8.74 12.74 15.32
CA LEU A 35 -9.98 12.51 14.59
C LEU A 35 -11.13 12.25 15.55
N SER A 36 -12.24 12.96 15.34
CA SER A 36 -13.55 12.67 15.93
C SER A 36 -14.10 11.32 15.44
N ALA A 37 -15.14 10.81 16.11
CA ALA A 37 -15.78 9.55 15.72
C ALA A 37 -16.30 9.58 14.27
N GLU A 38 -16.86 10.70 13.81
CA GLU A 38 -17.36 10.85 12.44
C GLU A 38 -16.22 10.94 11.42
N GLU A 39 -15.11 11.60 11.76
CA GLU A 39 -13.93 11.64 10.90
C GLU A 39 -13.25 10.28 10.78
N LYS A 40 -13.24 9.47 11.85
CA LYS A 40 -12.77 8.08 11.79
C LYS A 40 -13.62 7.25 10.85
N LYS A 41 -14.95 7.31 10.97
CA LYS A 41 -15.87 6.62 10.03
C LYS A 41 -15.64 7.05 8.59
N LEU A 42 -15.46 8.35 8.36
CA LEU A 42 -15.16 8.89 7.03
C LEU A 42 -13.81 8.39 6.49
N ALA A 43 -12.78 8.34 7.33
CA ALA A 43 -11.46 7.82 6.96
C ALA A 43 -11.54 6.34 6.54
N LEU A 44 -12.25 5.51 7.31
CA LEU A 44 -12.47 4.10 6.99
C LEU A 44 -13.25 3.93 5.68
N ARG A 45 -14.31 4.72 5.45
CA ARG A 45 -15.06 4.71 4.18
C ARG A 45 -14.17 5.12 3.00
N ASN A 46 -13.32 6.13 3.19
CA ASN A 46 -12.38 6.58 2.16
C ASN A 46 -11.33 5.52 1.82
N ALA A 47 -10.89 4.72 2.80
CA ALA A 47 -9.99 3.60 2.57
C ALA A 47 -10.71 2.44 1.85
N LEU A 48 -11.93 2.11 2.24
CA LEU A 48 -12.70 1.02 1.63
C LEU A 48 -13.11 1.27 0.17
N ARG A 49 -13.18 2.53 -0.27
CA ARG A 49 -13.61 2.87 -1.66
C ARG A 49 -12.72 2.27 -2.76
N TYR A 50 -11.50 1.86 -2.43
CA TYR A 50 -10.56 1.25 -3.36
C TYR A 50 -10.84 -0.24 -3.57
N PHE A 51 -11.70 -0.87 -2.77
CA PHE A 51 -11.89 -2.31 -2.72
C PHE A 51 -13.32 -2.72 -3.02
N GLU A 52 -13.48 -3.89 -3.62
CA GLU A 52 -14.80 -4.51 -3.84
C GLU A 52 -15.50 -4.83 -2.49
N PRO A 53 -16.84 -4.77 -2.42
CA PRO A 53 -17.61 -4.96 -1.18
C PRO A 53 -17.32 -6.29 -0.45
N GLN A 54 -17.02 -7.36 -1.21
CA GLN A 54 -16.67 -8.67 -0.66
C GLN A 54 -15.44 -8.64 0.26
N HIS A 55 -14.57 -7.63 0.12
CA HIS A 55 -13.37 -7.47 0.94
C HIS A 55 -13.59 -6.57 2.16
N HIS A 56 -14.70 -5.84 2.23
CA HIS A 56 -14.91 -4.80 3.23
C HIS A 56 -14.94 -5.35 4.65
N GLU A 57 -15.52 -6.53 4.88
CA GLU A 57 -15.61 -7.12 6.22
C GLU A 57 -14.23 -7.47 6.82
N VAL A 58 -13.29 -7.88 5.97
CA VAL A 58 -11.93 -8.18 6.38
C VAL A 58 -11.15 -6.87 6.56
N LEU A 59 -11.16 -6.02 5.53
CA LEU A 59 -10.34 -4.81 5.49
C LEU A 59 -10.77 -3.76 6.52
N ILE A 60 -12.05 -3.68 6.88
CA ILE A 60 -12.50 -2.71 7.90
C ILE A 60 -11.85 -2.96 9.26
N LYS A 61 -11.63 -4.24 9.61
CA LYS A 61 -11.00 -4.62 10.89
C LYS A 61 -9.54 -4.18 10.89
N GLU A 62 -8.82 -4.47 9.81
CA GLU A 62 -7.42 -4.08 9.62
C GLU A 62 -7.23 -2.57 9.55
N PHE A 63 -8.06 -1.86 8.79
CA PHE A 63 -7.95 -0.41 8.65
C PHE A 63 -8.29 0.32 9.95
N THR A 64 -9.21 -0.23 10.75
CA THR A 64 -9.48 0.27 12.11
C THR A 64 -8.25 0.11 12.99
N GLU A 65 -7.65 -1.09 12.99
CA GLU A 65 -6.45 -1.38 13.78
C GLU A 65 -5.26 -0.51 13.37
N GLU A 66 -5.05 -0.30 12.07
CA GLU A 66 -4.01 0.60 11.57
C GLU A 66 -4.24 2.04 12.01
N LEU A 67 -5.49 2.52 11.93
CA LEU A 67 -5.85 3.88 12.32
C LEU A 67 -5.63 4.11 13.82
N GLU A 68 -5.96 3.13 14.66
CA GLU A 68 -5.78 3.21 16.12
C GLU A 68 -4.31 3.05 16.54
N THR A 69 -3.58 2.16 15.87
CA THR A 69 -2.19 1.85 16.20
C THR A 69 -1.24 2.93 15.69
N TYR A 70 -1.39 3.33 14.44
CA TYR A 70 -0.44 4.21 13.76
C TYR A 70 -0.97 5.63 13.52
N GLY A 71 -2.28 5.85 13.72
CA GLY A 71 -2.92 7.13 13.38
C GLY A 71 -3.14 7.32 11.88
N ARG A 72 -2.95 6.27 11.07
CA ARG A 72 -3.10 6.27 9.61
C ARG A 72 -3.48 4.88 9.10
N ILE A 73 -4.13 4.83 7.95
CA ILE A 73 -4.41 3.61 7.21
C ILE A 73 -3.38 3.52 6.08
N TYR A 74 -2.41 2.62 6.22
CA TYR A 74 -1.35 2.34 5.24
C TYR A 74 -1.74 1.24 4.26
N MET A 75 -2.69 0.38 4.63
CA MET A 75 -3.08 -0.80 3.86
C MET A 75 -1.92 -1.80 3.72
N TYR A 76 -1.25 -2.13 4.84
CA TYR A 76 0.00 -2.92 4.83
C TYR A 76 -0.13 -4.26 4.12
N ARG A 77 -1.30 -4.89 4.17
CA ARG A 77 -1.63 -6.12 3.43
C ARG A 77 -1.25 -6.06 1.95
N LEU A 78 -1.37 -4.89 1.32
CA LEU A 78 -1.20 -4.71 -0.13
C LEU A 78 0.20 -4.21 -0.52
N ARG A 79 1.09 -4.01 0.45
CA ARG A 79 2.48 -3.64 0.16
C ARG A 79 3.13 -4.79 -0.64
N PRO A 80 3.75 -4.54 -1.80
CA PRO A 80 4.39 -5.61 -2.55
C PRO A 80 5.54 -6.27 -1.79
N GLU A 81 5.73 -7.58 -1.98
CA GLU A 81 6.79 -8.36 -1.31
C GLU A 81 8.12 -8.38 -2.09
N TYR A 82 8.12 -7.94 -3.35
CA TYR A 82 9.39 -7.80 -4.08
C TYR A 82 10.25 -6.69 -3.47
N LYS A 83 11.58 -6.82 -3.62
CA LYS A 83 12.49 -5.76 -3.20
C LYS A 83 12.15 -4.46 -3.94
N MET A 84 11.88 -3.40 -3.17
CA MET A 84 11.59 -2.06 -3.67
C MET A 84 12.92 -1.36 -3.99
N TYR A 85 13.16 -1.07 -5.27
CA TYR A 85 14.33 -0.32 -5.75
C TYR A 85 14.12 0.12 -7.20
N ALA A 86 14.89 1.11 -7.66
CA ALA A 86 14.86 1.55 -9.05
C ALA A 86 15.47 0.51 -10.00
N ARG A 87 14.62 -0.23 -10.71
CA ARG A 87 15.02 -1.19 -11.77
C ARG A 87 15.42 -0.49 -13.09
N PRO A 88 16.12 -1.19 -14.01
CA PRO A 88 16.26 -0.77 -15.40
C PRO A 88 14.90 -0.43 -16.04
N ILE A 89 14.83 0.66 -16.81
CA ILE A 89 13.57 1.16 -17.40
C ILE A 89 12.87 0.11 -18.29
N SER A 90 13.62 -0.78 -18.92
CA SER A 90 13.11 -1.87 -19.76
C SER A 90 12.34 -2.94 -18.97
N GLU A 91 12.55 -3.05 -17.66
CA GLU A 91 11.84 -4.01 -16.80
C GLU A 91 10.43 -3.56 -16.44
N TYR A 92 10.11 -2.27 -16.55
CA TYR A 92 8.77 -1.76 -16.22
C TYR A 92 7.78 -2.03 -17.36
N PRO A 93 6.56 -2.51 -17.03
CA PRO A 93 5.50 -2.61 -18.01
C PRO A 93 5.05 -1.20 -18.43
N GLY A 94 4.56 -1.01 -19.65
CA GLY A 94 4.04 0.29 -20.07
C GLY A 94 4.08 0.49 -21.57
N LYS A 95 3.16 1.32 -22.07
CA LYS A 95 3.03 1.65 -23.50
C LYS A 95 3.95 2.79 -23.95
N CYS A 96 4.43 3.60 -23.01
CA CYS A 96 5.33 4.72 -23.28
C CYS A 96 6.47 4.79 -22.25
N GLU A 97 7.60 5.35 -22.65
CA GLU A 97 8.79 5.45 -21.79
C GLU A 97 8.57 6.39 -20.60
N GLN A 98 7.75 7.42 -20.78
CA GLN A 98 7.44 8.41 -19.76
C GLN A 98 6.75 7.76 -18.55
N ALA A 99 5.77 6.87 -18.78
CA ALA A 99 5.12 6.14 -17.70
C ALA A 99 6.10 5.20 -16.98
N LYS A 100 6.97 4.53 -17.73
CA LYS A 100 8.02 3.65 -17.15
C LYS A 100 9.01 4.44 -16.29
N ALA A 101 9.43 5.61 -16.75
CA ALA A 101 10.30 6.50 -15.99
C ALA A 101 9.64 6.99 -14.70
N ILE A 102 8.33 7.31 -14.72
CA ILE A 102 7.59 7.69 -13.51
C ILE A 102 7.55 6.52 -12.52
N MET A 103 7.25 5.30 -12.97
CA MET A 103 7.26 4.11 -12.10
C MET A 103 8.64 3.86 -11.48
N LEU A 104 9.70 4.07 -12.25
CA LEU A 104 11.07 4.00 -11.75
C LEU A 104 11.31 5.01 -10.64
N MET A 105 10.94 6.28 -10.85
CA MET A 105 11.12 7.32 -9.84
C MET A 105 10.27 7.06 -8.58
N ILE A 106 9.06 6.50 -8.74
CA ILE A 106 8.23 6.07 -7.60
C ILE A 106 8.94 4.99 -6.79
N GLN A 107 9.50 3.96 -7.43
CA GLN A 107 10.23 2.90 -6.69
C GLN A 107 11.51 3.42 -6.05
N ASN A 108 12.21 4.36 -6.70
CA ASN A 108 13.38 5.01 -6.11
C ASN A 108 13.03 5.71 -4.78
N ASN A 109 11.91 6.44 -4.73
CA ASN A 109 11.47 7.13 -3.52
C ASN A 109 10.99 6.18 -2.41
N LEU A 110 10.73 4.91 -2.74
CA LEU A 110 10.25 3.88 -1.80
C LEU A 110 11.34 2.85 -1.47
N ASP A 111 12.55 3.01 -2.02
CA ASP A 111 13.69 2.14 -1.71
C ASP A 111 14.14 2.36 -0.26
N TYR A 112 14.40 1.29 0.48
CA TYR A 112 14.87 1.36 1.86
C TYR A 112 16.27 1.99 2.00
N ALA A 113 17.04 2.05 0.92
CA ALA A 113 18.38 2.63 0.91
C ALA A 113 18.40 4.17 0.75
N VAL A 114 17.24 4.79 0.49
CA VAL A 114 17.08 6.24 0.28
C VAL A 114 16.39 6.86 1.49
#